data_AF-A0A376JTK9-F1
#
_entry.id   AF-A0A376JTK9-F1
#
_cell.length_a   1.000
_cell.length_b   1.000
_cell.length_c   1.000
_cell.angle_alpha   90.00
_cell.angle_beta   90.00
_cell.angle_gamma   90.00
#
_symmetry.space_group_name_H-M   'P 1'
#
loop_
_entity.id
_entity.type
_entity.pdbx_description
1 polymer ?
#
loop_
_entity_poly.entity_id
_entity_poly.type
_entity_poly.pdbx_seq_one_letter_code
_entity_poly.pdbx_strand_id
1 'polypeptide(L)' 'MGQRELIIGDRQTGKTALAIDAIINQRDSGIKCIYVAIGQKASTISNVVRKLEEHGALANTIVVVANRV' A
#
# COMPACT_ATOMS: atom_id res chain seq x y z
N MET A 1 5.63 6.97 -16.65
CA MET A 1 6.51 6.26 -15.69
C MET A 1 7.55 7.25 -15.17
N GLY A 2 7.86 7.24 -13.87
CA GLY A 2 8.89 8.10 -13.28
C GLY A 2 8.42 9.42 -12.65
N GLN A 3 7.11 9.68 -12.62
CA GLN A 3 6.53 10.83 -11.91
C GLN A 3 6.54 10.60 -10.39
N ARG A 4 6.63 11.70 -9.62
CA ARG A 4 6.45 11.71 -8.16
C ARG A 4 5.19 12.50 -7.84
N GLU A 5 4.22 11.85 -7.23
CA GLU A 5 2.92 12.44 -6.88
C GLU A 5 2.75 12.47 -5.36
N LEU A 6 2.43 13.64 -4.78
CA LEU A 6 2.25 13.80 -3.35
C LEU A 6 0.78 13.57 -2.96
N ILE A 7 0.52 12.60 -2.09
CA ILE A 7 -0.79 12.39 -1.46
C ILE A 7 -0.77 13.01 -0.05
N ILE A 8 -1.43 14.16 0.13
CA ILE A 8 -1.47 14.91 1.40
C ILE A 8 -2.91 15.17 1.87
N GLY A 9 -3.11 15.31 3.18
CA GLY A 9 -4.39 15.65 3.79
C GLY A 9 -4.50 15.18 5.24
N ASP A 10 -5.57 15.58 5.92
CA ASP A 10 -5.80 15.30 7.34
C ASP A 10 -5.95 13.81 7.66
N ARG A 11 -5.86 13.45 8.94
CA ARG A 11 -6.05 12.05 9.36
C ARG A 11 -7.41 11.54 8.87
N GLN A 12 -7.44 10.28 8.44
CA GLN A 12 -8.66 9.58 8.00
C GLN A 12 -9.33 10.10 6.72
N THR A 13 -8.64 10.88 5.88
CA THR A 13 -9.15 11.34 4.57
C THR A 13 -8.97 10.33 3.41
N GLY A 14 -8.72 9.05 3.70
CA GLY A 14 -8.60 8.01 2.65
C GLY A 14 -7.25 7.89 1.93
N LYS A 15 -6.20 8.62 2.36
CA LYS A 15 -4.85 8.57 1.73
C LYS A 15 -4.31 7.14 1.52
N THR A 16 -4.40 6.30 2.55
CA THR A 16 -3.93 4.91 2.48
C THR A 16 -4.82 4.06 1.57
N ALA A 17 -6.13 4.31 1.54
CA ALA A 17 -7.04 3.58 0.66
C ALA A 17 -6.70 3.87 -0.81
N LEU A 18 -6.53 5.15 -1.18
CA LEU A 18 -6.11 5.55 -2.52
C LEU A 18 -4.80 4.86 -2.95
N ALA A 19 -3.79 4.83 -2.07
CA ALA A 19 -2.52 4.18 -2.37
C ALA A 19 -2.65 2.66 -2.56
N ILE A 20 -3.51 2.00 -1.79
CA ILE A 20 -3.76 0.55 -1.91
C ILE A 20 -4.52 0.24 -3.19
N ASP A 21 -5.55 1.01 -3.52
CA ASP A 21 -6.33 0.83 -4.75
C ASP A 21 -5.44 1.02 -5.99
N ALA A 22 -4.51 1.98 -5.95
CA ALA A 22 -3.51 2.17 -6.99
C ALA A 22 -2.64 0.92 -7.19
N ILE A 23 -2.19 0.27 -6.10
CA ILE A 23 -1.43 -0.98 -6.14
C ILE A 23 -2.27 -2.13 -6.70
N ILE A 24 -3.51 -2.29 -6.23
CA ILE A 24 -4.43 -3.35 -6.68
C ILE A 24 -4.68 -3.25 -8.19
N ASN A 25 -4.81 -2.03 -8.71
CA ASN A 25 -5.00 -1.79 -10.14
C ASN A 25 -3.77 -2.17 -10.98
N GLN A 26 -2.58 -2.33 -10.39
CA GLN A 26 -1.38 -2.74 -11.11
C GLN A 26 -1.13 -4.25 -11.11
N ARG A 27 -1.99 -5.08 -10.48
CA ARG A 27 -1.75 -6.53 -10.30
C ARG A 27 -1.36 -7.28 -11.59
N ASP A 28 -1.93 -6.92 -12.75
CA ASP A 28 -1.73 -7.57 -14.04
C ASP A 28 -1.02 -6.66 -15.08
N SER A 29 -0.53 -5.50 -14.63
CA SER A 29 0.04 -4.45 -15.52
C SER A 29 1.51 -4.67 -15.91
N GLY A 30 2.18 -5.64 -15.28
CA GLY A 30 3.62 -5.81 -15.35
C GLY A 30 4.43 -4.83 -14.49
N ILE A 31 3.79 -3.87 -13.83
CA ILE A 31 4.44 -2.93 -12.91
C ILE A 31 4.59 -3.57 -11.53
N LYS A 32 5.81 -3.66 -11.01
CA LYS A 32 6.07 -4.11 -9.63
C LYS A 32 5.76 -3.00 -8.64
N CYS A 33 5.00 -3.33 -7.59
CA CYS A 33 4.63 -2.39 -6.54
C CYS A 33 5.48 -2.58 -5.28
N ILE A 34 5.74 -1.49 -4.56
CA ILE A 34 6.41 -1.51 -3.26
C ILE A 34 5.58 -0.66 -2.30
N TYR A 35 5.11 -1.27 -1.21
CA TYR A 35 4.41 -0.58 -0.13
C TYR A 35 5.31 -0.50 1.11
N VAL A 36 5.70 0.71 1.51
CA VAL A 36 6.57 0.95 2.67
C VAL A 36 5.74 1.53 3.82
N ALA A 37 5.51 0.71 4.85
CA ALA A 37 4.77 1.11 6.05
C ALA A 37 5.72 1.63 7.13
N ILE A 38 5.72 2.95 7.35
CA ILE A 38 6.58 3.62 8.35
C ILE A 38 5.73 4.13 9.51
N GLY A 39 6.06 3.70 10.72
CA GLY A 39 5.42 4.17 11.95
C GLY A 39 3.92 3.88 12.01
N GLN A 40 3.44 2.81 11.36
CA GLN A 40 2.05 2.36 11.45
C GLN A 40 1.90 1.28 12.53
N LYS A 41 0.68 1.10 13.06
CA LYS A 41 0.35 0.00 13.97
C LYS A 41 0.44 -1.33 13.23
N ALA A 42 0.97 -2.37 13.87
CA ALA A 42 1.08 -3.70 13.26
C ALA A 42 -0.27 -4.24 12.75
N SER A 43 -1.36 -4.01 13.50
CA SER A 43 -2.72 -4.41 13.07
C SER A 43 -3.19 -3.69 11.81
N THR A 44 -2.86 -2.40 11.65
CA THR A 44 -3.15 -1.67 10.41
C THR A 44 -2.40 -2.28 9.24
N ILE A 45 -1.12 -2.61 9.42
CA ILE A 45 -0.29 -3.21 8.36
C ILE A 45 -0.82 -4.59 7.97
N SER A 46 -1.16 -5.43 8.95
CA SER A 46 -1.76 -6.74 8.70
C SER A 46 -3.05 -6.65 7.87
N ASN A 47 -3.92 -5.67 8.17
CA ASN A 47 -5.13 -5.43 7.37
C ASN A 47 -4.81 -5.01 5.93
N VAL A 48 -3.74 -4.24 5.70
CA VAL A 48 -3.30 -3.88 4.34
C VAL A 48 -2.80 -5.10 3.58
N VAL A 49 -1.92 -5.90 4.19
CA VAL A 49 -1.40 -7.13 3.57
C VAL A 49 -2.54 -8.07 3.21
N ARG A 50 -3.49 -8.28 4.13
CA ARG A 50 -4.67 -9.12 3.88
C ARG A 50 -5.51 -8.61 2.71
N LYS A 51 -5.76 -7.29 2.63
CA LYS A 51 -6.48 -6.71 1.48
C LYS A 51 -5.75 -6.92 0.16
N LEU A 52 -4.43 -6.74 0.13
CA LEU A 52 -3.64 -6.98 -1.07
C LEU A 52 -3.69 -8.46 -1.49
N GLU A 53 -3.70 -9.38 -0.52
CA GLU A 53 -3.84 -10.82 -0.77
C GLU A 53 -5.24 -11.17 -1.30
N GLU A 54 -6.30 -10.70 -0.65
CA GLU A 54 -7.71 -10.88 -1.05
C GLU A 54 -7.96 -10.43 -2.50
N HIS A 55 -7.25 -9.40 -2.97
CA HIS A 55 -7.38 -8.86 -4.33
C HIS A 55 -6.32 -9.40 -5.32
N GLY A 56 -5.52 -10.39 -4.91
CA GLY A 56 -4.48 -11.00 -5.75
C GLY A 56 -3.28 -10.10 -6.08
N ALA A 57 -3.16 -8.94 -5.44
CA ALA A 57 -2.11 -7.96 -5.69
C ALA A 57 -0.82 -8.23 -4.89
N LEU A 58 -0.90 -9.03 -3.82
CA LEU A 58 0.25 -9.29 -2.95
C LEU A 58 1.41 -9.98 -3.67
N ALA A 59 1.14 -10.93 -4.57
CA ALA A 59 2.17 -11.62 -5.34
C ALA A 59 3.00 -10.67 -6.24
N ASN A 60 2.45 -9.49 -6.56
CA ASN A 60 3.09 -8.47 -7.37
C ASN A 60 3.63 -7.28 -6.53
N THR A 61 3.56 -7.37 -5.20
CA THR A 61 3.88 -6.27 -4.28
C THR A 61 4.88 -6.69 -3.21
N ILE A 62 5.94 -5.90 -3.04
CA ILE A 62 6.85 -6.03 -1.90
C ILE A 62 6.34 -5.13 -0.77
N VAL A 63 6.21 -5.67 0.44
CA VAL A 63 5.81 -4.91 1.63
C VAL A 63 7.00 -4.76 2.57
N VAL A 64 7.40 -3.52 2.83
CA VAL A 64 8.47 -3.16 3.76
C VAL A 64 7.84 -2.55 5.01
N VAL A 65 8.25 -3.02 6.19
CA VAL A 65 7.63 -2.62 7.46
C VAL A 65 8.68 -2.08 8.42
N ALA A 66 8.41 -0.87 8.92
CA ALA A 66 9.08 -0.26 10.07
C ALA A 66 7.99 0.25 11.03
N ASN A 67 7.41 -0.66 11.82
CA ASN A 67 6.30 -0.35 12.72
C ASN A 67 6.75 0.46 13.95
N ARG A 68 5.78 1.11 14.62
CA ARG A 68 6.02 1.63 15.97
C ARG A 68 6.15 0.44 16.94
N VAL A 69 7.08 0.56 17.90
CA VAL A 69 7.19 -0.34 19.05
C VAL A 69 5.87 -0.34 19.81
#